data_AF-A0A7X9CJJ8-F1
#
_entry.id   AF-A0A7X9CJJ8-F1
#
_cell.length_a   1.000
_cell.length_b   1.000
_cell.length_c   1.000
_cell.angle_alpha   90.00
_cell.angle_beta   90.00
_cell.angle_gamma   90.00
#
_symmetry.space_group_name_H-M   'P 1'
#
loop_
_entity.id
_entity.type
_entity.pdbx_description
1 polymer ?
#
loop_
_entity_poly.entity_id
_entity_poly.type
_entity_poly.pdbx_seq_one_letter_code
_entity_poly.pdbx_strand_id
1 'polypeptide(L)'
;REKETPERRPRIQRIEKREKNAVVEVDLHIDQLIDTTAGMSNTDVLEYQLQKFNEVMSEHRQNRNQKIVFIHGKGDGVLKKAILSELKKRYPTCYHQDASFQEYGYGATMVTIK
;
A
#
# COMPACT_ATOMS: atom_id res chain seq x y z
N ARG A 1 -40.27 19.92 15.60
CA ARG A 1 -39.44 20.15 14.40
C ARG A 1 -38.04 19.64 14.72
N GLU A 2 -37.81 18.34 14.59
CA GLU A 2 -36.49 17.75 14.75
C GLU A 2 -36.28 16.74 13.62
N LYS A 3 -35.12 16.84 12.98
CA LYS A 3 -34.85 16.34 11.64
C LYS A 3 -34.29 14.92 11.71
N GLU A 4 -34.93 14.02 10.99
CA GLU A 4 -34.49 12.66 10.72
C GLU A 4 -33.15 12.67 9.97
N THR A 5 -32.20 11.85 10.41
CA THR A 5 -30.93 11.61 9.69
C THR A 5 -31.08 10.31 8.90
N PRO A 6 -30.75 10.29 7.60
CA PRO A 6 -31.12 9.17 6.74
C PRO A 6 -30.19 7.96 6.94
N GLU A 7 -30.81 6.79 6.88
CA GLU A 7 -30.23 5.46 7.01
C GLU A 7 -28.96 5.26 6.16
N ARG A 8 -27.92 4.73 6.81
CA ARG A 8 -26.68 4.31 6.16
C ARG A 8 -26.99 3.17 5.18
N ARG A 9 -26.88 3.47 3.88
CA ARG A 9 -27.07 2.53 2.77
C ARG A 9 -26.26 1.23 2.99
N PRO A 10 -26.80 0.06 2.62
CA PRO A 10 -26.12 -1.21 2.81
C PRO A 10 -24.80 -1.21 2.04
N ARG A 11 -23.72 -1.51 2.77
CA ARG A 11 -22.36 -1.66 2.23
C ARG A 11 -22.43 -2.78 1.19
N ILE A 12 -22.26 -2.44 -0.08
CA ILE A 12 -22.25 -3.39 -1.21
C ILE A 12 -21.25 -4.51 -0.85
N GLN A 13 -21.78 -5.69 -0.54
CA GLN A 13 -20.96 -6.88 -0.29
C GLN A 13 -20.28 -7.23 -1.61
N ARG A 14 -18.98 -6.97 -1.65
CA ARG A 14 -18.18 -7.13 -2.86
C ARG A 14 -18.09 -8.62 -3.13
N ILE A 15 -18.67 -9.02 -4.26
CA ILE A 15 -18.71 -10.38 -4.79
C ILE A 15 -17.32 -11.01 -4.65
N GLU A 16 -17.23 -12.03 -3.80
CA GLU A 16 -16.04 -12.85 -3.57
C GLU A 16 -15.69 -13.60 -4.86
N LYS A 17 -14.97 -12.95 -5.77
CA LYS A 17 -14.35 -13.64 -6.90
C LYS A 17 -13.22 -14.50 -6.33
N ARG A 18 -13.57 -15.76 -6.06
CA ARG A 18 -12.71 -16.93 -5.82
C ARG A 18 -11.22 -16.65 -5.99
N GLU A 19 -10.58 -16.63 -4.84
CA GLU A 19 -9.17 -16.57 -4.52
C GLU A 19 -8.33 -17.51 -5.39
N LYS A 20 -7.70 -17.00 -6.45
CA LYS A 20 -6.49 -17.64 -7.00
C LYS A 20 -5.23 -16.83 -6.76
N ASN A 21 -5.36 -15.52 -6.53
CA ASN A 21 -4.26 -14.65 -6.13
C ASN A 21 -4.74 -13.82 -4.94
N ALA A 22 -4.56 -14.34 -3.72
CA ALA A 22 -4.78 -13.56 -2.51
C ALA A 22 -3.95 -12.26 -2.60
N VAL A 23 -4.57 -11.11 -2.33
CA VAL A 23 -3.85 -9.83 -2.33
C VAL A 23 -3.01 -9.78 -1.05
N VAL A 24 -1.72 -9.51 -1.18
CA VAL A 24 -0.83 -9.32 -0.03
C VAL A 24 -0.89 -7.86 0.39
N GLU A 25 -1.34 -7.58 1.60
CA GLU A 25 -1.37 -6.22 2.15
C GLU A 25 -0.13 -6.00 3.02
N VAL A 26 0.58 -4.90 2.78
CA VAL A 26 1.78 -4.54 3.52
C VAL A 26 1.65 -3.09 3.99
N ASP A 27 1.65 -2.91 5.30
CA ASP A 27 1.71 -1.58 5.90
C ASP A 27 3.17 -1.10 5.98
N LEU A 28 3.40 0.10 5.48
CA LEU A 28 4.71 0.77 5.46
C LEU A 28 4.74 1.98 6.40
N HIS A 29 3.75 2.20 7.27
CA HIS A 29 3.82 3.28 8.26
C HIS A 29 4.95 3.01 9.26
N ILE A 30 5.69 4.06 9.62
CA ILE A 30 6.83 3.92 10.51
C ILE A 30 6.43 3.39 11.89
N ASP A 31 5.24 3.76 12.39
CA ASP A 31 4.65 3.24 13.63
C ASP A 31 4.34 1.73 13.59
N GLN A 32 4.23 1.12 12.41
CA GLN A 32 4.10 -0.33 12.26
C GLN A 32 5.45 -1.03 12.11
N LEU A 33 6.51 -0.27 11.86
CA LEU A 33 7.82 -0.79 11.53
C LEU A 33 8.80 -0.73 12.71
N ILE A 34 8.74 0.31 13.55
CA ILE A 34 9.61 0.48 14.72
C ILE A 34 8.88 1.16 15.89
N ASP A 35 9.21 0.77 17.13
CA ASP A 35 8.62 1.34 18.34
C ASP A 35 9.06 2.78 18.63
N THR A 36 10.18 3.24 18.07
CA THR A 36 10.66 4.61 18.24
C THR A 36 11.43 5.13 17.03
N THR A 37 11.10 6.35 16.61
CA THR A 37 11.82 7.13 15.59
C THR A 37 12.82 8.11 16.23
N ALA A 38 13.02 8.05 17.55
CA ALA A 38 13.88 8.98 18.26
C ALA A 38 15.33 8.89 17.76
N GLY A 39 15.83 10.00 17.21
CA GLY A 39 17.18 10.09 16.63
C GLY A 39 17.28 9.74 15.15
N MET A 40 16.19 9.34 14.50
CA MET A 40 16.14 9.16 13.05
C MET A 40 15.76 10.47 12.35
N SER A 41 16.45 10.76 11.25
CA SER A 41 16.04 11.83 10.33
C SER A 41 14.86 11.34 9.49
N ASN A 42 14.09 12.28 8.92
CA ASN A 42 13.01 11.92 7.98
C ASN A 42 13.53 11.10 6.78
N THR A 43 14.77 11.33 6.36
CA THR A 43 15.44 10.53 5.33
C THR A 43 15.69 9.10 5.79
N ASP A 44 16.13 8.89 7.03
CA ASP A 44 16.39 7.56 7.59
C ASP A 44 15.09 6.75 7.69
N VAL A 45 14.02 7.41 8.14
CA VAL A 45 12.67 6.83 8.17
C VAL A 45 12.22 6.42 6.77
N LEU A 46 12.37 7.30 5.79
CA LEU A 46 12.00 7.01 4.40
C LEU A 46 12.79 5.85 3.81
N GLU A 47 14.11 5.81 4.03
CA GLU A 47 14.97 4.74 3.57
C GLU A 47 14.57 3.40 4.21
N TYR A 48 14.23 3.39 5.50
CA TYR A 48 13.74 2.19 6.18
C TYR A 48 12.42 1.67 5.56
N GLN A 49 11.48 2.57 5.28
CA GLN A 49 10.20 2.22 4.63
C GLN A 49 10.44 1.66 3.21
N LEU A 50 11.36 2.26 2.45
CA LEU A 50 11.75 1.77 1.13
C LEU A 50 12.49 0.43 1.19
N GLN A 51 13.32 0.22 2.21
CA GLN A 51 13.97 -1.06 2.43
C GLN A 51 12.93 -2.16 2.65
N LYS A 52 11.93 -1.91 3.51
CA LYS A 52 10.84 -2.88 3.74
C LYS A 52 10.03 -3.15 2.47
N PHE A 53 9.74 -2.11 1.70
CA PHE A 53 9.11 -2.25 0.39
C PHE A 53 9.93 -3.17 -0.55
N ASN A 54 11.24 -2.95 -0.65
CA ASN A 54 12.12 -3.75 -1.49
C ASN A 54 12.21 -5.21 -1.03
N GLU A 55 12.22 -5.45 0.29
CA GLU A 55 12.23 -6.80 0.88
C GLU A 55 10.99 -7.59 0.43
N VAL A 56 9.80 -7.02 0.60
CA VAL A 56 8.52 -7.64 0.19
C VAL A 56 8.48 -7.87 -1.32
N MET A 57 8.91 -6.89 -2.10
CA MET A 57 8.98 -7.04 -3.55
C MET A 57 9.93 -8.17 -3.96
N SER A 58 11.06 -8.32 -3.27
CA SER A 58 12.03 -9.39 -3.52
C SER A 58 11.48 -10.76 -3.16
N GLU A 59 10.78 -10.88 -2.02
CA GLU A 59 10.14 -12.11 -1.57
C GLU A 59 9.09 -12.60 -2.57
N HIS A 60 8.28 -11.67 -3.10
CA HIS A 60 7.20 -12.00 -4.03
C HIS A 60 7.57 -11.94 -5.51
N ARG A 61 8.82 -11.59 -5.88
CA ARG A 61 9.22 -11.41 -7.29
C ARG A 61 9.04 -12.66 -8.16
N GLN A 62 9.02 -13.85 -7.54
CA GLN A 62 8.83 -15.12 -8.24
C GLN A 62 7.35 -15.52 -8.36
N ASN A 63 6.45 -14.83 -7.64
CA ASN A 63 5.03 -15.13 -7.62
C ASN A 63 4.33 -14.40 -8.77
N ARG A 64 4.21 -15.05 -9.92
CA ARG A 64 3.56 -14.46 -11.09
C ARG A 64 2.12 -14.08 -10.81
N ASN A 65 1.71 -12.90 -11.30
CA ASN A 65 0.39 -12.30 -11.09
C ASN A 65 0.03 -12.02 -9.62
N GLN A 66 1.01 -12.09 -8.70
CA GLN A 66 0.80 -11.72 -7.30
C GLN A 66 0.48 -10.23 -7.22
N LYS A 67 -0.59 -9.91 -6.49
CA LYS A 67 -0.97 -8.53 -6.19
C LYS A 67 -0.52 -8.20 -4.78
N ILE A 68 0.13 -7.05 -4.63
CA ILE A 68 0.64 -6.55 -3.36
C ILE A 68 0.12 -5.12 -3.20
N VAL A 69 -0.55 -4.83 -2.10
CA VAL A 69 -1.03 -3.49 -1.76
C VAL A 69 -0.12 -2.94 -0.67
N PHE A 70 0.62 -1.89 -0.99
CA PHE A 70 1.45 -1.16 -0.05
C PHE A 70 0.68 0.02 0.52
N ILE A 71 0.46 0.03 1.83
CA ILE A 71 -0.22 1.09 2.57
C ILE A 71 0.87 2.01 3.12
N HIS A 72 1.05 3.18 2.52
CA HIS A 72 2.12 4.13 2.85
C HIS A 72 1.59 5.43 3.49
N GLY A 73 0.28 5.55 3.65
CA GLY A 73 -0.38 6.70 4.24
C GLY A 73 -0.55 7.86 3.26
N LYS A 74 -1.31 8.89 3.66
CA LYS A 74 -1.56 10.05 2.79
C LYS A 74 -0.33 10.99 2.75
N GLY A 75 0.20 11.35 3.92
CA GLY A 75 1.37 12.22 4.12
C GLY A 75 1.46 13.40 3.14
N ASP A 76 2.70 13.79 2.82
CA ASP A 76 3.04 14.71 1.72
C ASP A 76 3.27 13.97 0.38
N GLY A 77 3.00 12.66 0.34
CA GLY A 77 3.24 11.81 -0.83
C GLY A 77 4.72 11.56 -1.14
N VAL A 78 5.64 11.83 -0.22
CA VAL A 78 7.09 11.57 -0.37
C VAL A 78 7.34 10.07 -0.55
N LEU A 79 6.79 9.23 0.34
CA LEU A 79 6.94 7.77 0.25
C LEU A 79 6.31 7.21 -1.04
N LYS A 80 5.12 7.70 -1.43
CA LYS A 80 4.51 7.35 -2.73
C LYS A 80 5.49 7.61 -3.89
N LYS A 81 6.04 8.83 -3.97
CA LYS A 81 6.97 9.20 -5.06
C LYS A 81 8.22 8.32 -5.05
N ALA A 82 8.75 8.02 -3.87
CA ALA A 82 9.92 7.17 -3.72
C ALA A 82 9.64 5.72 -4.16
N ILE A 83 8.51 5.13 -3.74
CA ILE A 83 8.07 3.80 -4.19
C ILE A 83 7.93 3.75 -5.72
N LEU A 84 7.29 4.75 -6.33
CA LEU A 84 7.13 4.82 -7.80
C LEU A 84 8.48 4.94 -8.52
N SER A 85 9.42 5.71 -7.96
CA SER A 85 10.78 5.82 -8.49
C SER A 85 11.52 4.48 -8.41
N GLU A 86 11.43 3.81 -7.27
CA GLU A 86 12.08 2.52 -7.02
C GLU A 86 11.51 1.40 -7.90
N LEU A 87 10.18 1.37 -8.08
CA LEU A 87 9.51 0.47 -9.02
C LEU A 87 10.04 0.64 -10.45
N LYS A 88 10.14 1.89 -10.93
CA LYS A 88 10.67 2.17 -12.27
C LYS A 88 12.13 1.75 -12.42
N LYS A 89 12.93 1.93 -11.37
CA LYS A 89 14.37 1.66 -11.39
C LYS A 89 14.70 0.17 -11.26
N ARG A 90 14.06 -0.54 -10.32
CA ARG A 90 14.41 -1.93 -9.95
C ARG A 90 13.41 -2.97 -10.44
N TYR A 91 12.15 -2.60 -10.61
CA TYR A 91 11.07 -3.52 -10.96
C TYR A 91 10.29 -3.08 -12.21
N PRO A 92 10.97 -2.78 -13.34
CA PRO A 92 10.34 -2.20 -14.54
C PRO A 92 9.28 -3.12 -15.19
N THR A 93 9.30 -4.41 -14.87
CA THR A 93 8.34 -5.41 -15.36
C THR A 93 7.06 -5.45 -14.55
N CYS A 94 7.04 -4.90 -13.34
CA CYS A 94 5.88 -4.91 -12.46
C CYS A 94 4.90 -3.79 -12.86
N TYR A 95 3.61 -4.09 -12.80
CA TYR A 95 2.57 -3.08 -12.99
C TYR A 95 2.23 -2.44 -11.65
N HIS A 96 1.92 -1.15 -11.65
CA HIS A 96 1.50 -0.45 -10.44
C HIS A 96 0.34 0.49 -10.73
N GLN A 97 -0.52 0.66 -9.74
CA GLN A 97 -1.69 1.55 -9.79
C GLN A 97 -2.06 1.98 -8.37
N ASP A 98 -2.85 3.05 -8.25
CA ASP A 98 -3.44 3.41 -6.97
C ASP A 98 -4.38 2.28 -6.50
N ALA A 99 -4.32 1.98 -5.19
CA ALA A 99 -5.22 1.02 -4.58
C ALA A 99 -6.64 1.61 -4.49
N SER A 100 -7.61 0.74 -4.20
CA SER A 100 -9.02 1.12 -4.10
C SER A 100 -9.24 2.20 -3.04
N PHE A 101 -9.73 3.37 -3.47
CA PHE A 101 -10.01 4.50 -2.56
C PHE A 101 -11.03 4.13 -1.48
N GLN A 102 -12.00 3.28 -1.80
CA GLN A 102 -13.02 2.83 -0.85
C GLN A 102 -12.45 1.96 0.28
N GLU A 103 -11.36 1.23 0.00
CA GLU A 103 -10.77 0.29 0.95
C GLU A 103 -9.59 0.90 1.71
N TYR A 104 -8.76 1.71 1.04
CA TYR A 104 -7.48 2.19 1.59
C TYR A 104 -7.32 3.72 1.55
N GLY A 105 -8.32 4.46 1.05
CA GLY A 105 -8.22 5.91 0.87
C GLY A 105 -7.17 6.30 -0.18
N TYR A 106 -6.51 7.44 0.02
CA TYR A 106 -5.48 7.97 -0.90
C TYR A 106 -4.06 7.43 -0.62
N GLY A 107 -3.89 6.61 0.41
CA GLY A 107 -2.58 6.28 0.99
C GLY A 107 -2.06 4.89 0.65
N ALA A 108 -2.45 4.31 -0.49
CA ALA A 108 -2.03 2.98 -0.85
C ALA A 108 -1.78 2.79 -2.35
N THR A 109 -0.81 1.94 -2.66
CA THR A 109 -0.38 1.63 -4.03
C THR A 109 -0.39 0.12 -4.23
N MET A 110 -1.13 -0.34 -5.23
CA MET A 110 -1.15 -1.74 -5.62
C MET A 110 -0.09 -1.99 -6.69
N VAL A 111 0.72 -3.01 -6.47
CA VAL A 111 1.72 -3.52 -7.40
C VAL A 111 1.31 -4.93 -7.81
N THR A 112 1.46 -5.25 -9.09
CA THR A 112 1.24 -6.58 -9.65
C THR A 112 2.56 -7.11 -10.21
N ILE A 113 3.02 -8.23 -9.65
CA ILE A 113 4.20 -8.95 -10.11
C ILE A 113 3.89 -9.65 -11.43
N LYS A 114 4.79 -9.54 -12.41
CA LYS A 114 4.62 -10.10 -13.75
C LYS A 114 5.40 -11.40 -13.94
#